data_AF-A0A1B9MXP3-F1
#
_entry.id   AF-A0A1B9MXP3-F1
#
_cell.length_a   1.000
_cell.length_b   1.000
_cell.length_c   1.000
_cell.angle_alpha   90.00
_cell.angle_beta   90.00
_cell.angle_gamma   90.00
#
_symmetry.space_group_name_H-M   'P 1'
#
loop_
_entity.id
_entity.type
_entity.pdbx_description
1 polymer ?
#
loop_
_entity_poly.entity_id
_entity_poly.type
_entity_poly.pdbx_seq_one_letter_code
_entity_poly.pdbx_strand_id
1 'polypeptide(L)'
;MKQLLNFVPLAFFFVFLSMYDVFVGVQALMITATICFLLILALYRKIDKVELISYLMVMVFGGFTLYMRDPNIIKWKVTIINFLFAAALLVSQFIFKKNLLQKMLGKEIQLDITIWNKLNLLWGVFFILCGTTSLVATYYTTDDFFWIFKVFILPSASLLLSLISGIYIYKNMNNDLENK
;
A
#
# COMPACT_ATOMS: atom_id res chain seq x y z
N MET A 1 -29.16 24.03 13.01
CA MET A 1 -28.03 24.65 13.73
C MET A 1 -26.90 23.66 14.02
N LYS A 2 -27.17 22.47 14.60
CA LYS A 2 -26.13 21.44 14.86
C LYS A 2 -25.29 21.04 13.63
N GLN A 3 -25.92 20.84 12.47
CA GLN A 3 -25.20 20.48 11.23
C GLN A 3 -24.16 21.52 10.80
N LEU A 4 -24.36 22.81 11.05
CA LEU A 4 -23.39 23.85 10.69
C LEU A 4 -22.10 23.71 11.50
N LEU A 5 -22.18 23.30 12.76
CA LEU A 5 -21.00 23.06 13.60
C LEU A 5 -20.14 21.90 13.07
N ASN A 6 -20.72 20.94 12.35
CA ASN A 6 -19.97 19.83 11.75
C ASN A 6 -19.15 20.25 10.52
N PHE A 7 -19.46 21.40 9.89
CA PHE A 7 -18.71 21.93 8.76
C PHE A 7 -17.55 22.83 9.17
N VAL A 8 -17.58 23.38 10.40
CA VAL A 8 -16.52 24.28 10.90
C VAL A 8 -15.14 23.60 10.89
N PRO A 9 -14.97 22.36 11.38
CA PRO A 9 -13.67 21.69 11.34
C PRO A 9 -13.14 21.51 9.91
N LEU A 10 -14.03 21.19 8.97
CA LEU A 10 -13.68 20.99 7.57
C LEU A 10 -13.25 22.30 6.90
N ALA A 11 -13.93 23.41 7.21
CA ALA A 11 -13.52 24.72 6.72
C ALA A 11 -12.12 25.10 7.20
N PHE A 12 -11.83 24.89 8.49
CA PHE A 12 -10.49 25.11 9.04
C PHE A 12 -9.44 24.20 8.39
N PHE A 13 -9.76 22.93 8.17
CA PHE A 13 -8.88 22.01 7.43
C PHE A 13 -8.46 22.58 6.08
N PHE A 14 -9.42 23.02 5.26
CA PHE A 14 -9.13 23.53 3.91
C PHE A 14 -8.32 24.85 3.93
N VAL A 15 -8.61 25.75 4.88
CA VAL A 15 -7.86 27.01 5.02
C VAL A 15 -6.39 26.74 5.37
N PHE A 16 -6.14 25.91 6.39
CA PHE A 16 -4.78 25.60 6.82
C PHE A 16 -4.04 24.70 5.82
N LEU A 17 -4.74 23.82 5.11
CA LEU A 17 -4.19 23.04 4.00
C LEU A 17 -3.72 23.94 2.85
N SER A 18 -4.46 25.01 2.55
CA SER A 18 -4.12 25.91 1.43
C SER A 18 -2.99 26.88 1.76
N MET A 19 -2.86 27.28 3.03
CA MET A 19 -1.82 28.22 3.48
C MET A 19 -0.51 27.54 3.88
N TYR A 20 -0.57 26.28 4.32
CA TYR A 20 0.57 25.53 4.84
C TYR A 20 0.65 24.16 4.16
N ASP A 21 0.70 23.09 4.95
CA ASP A 21 0.81 21.71 4.51
C ASP A 21 -0.29 20.84 5.13
N VAL A 22 -0.43 19.63 4.60
CA VAL A 22 -1.41 18.62 5.03
C VAL A 22 -1.37 18.38 6.55
N PHE A 23 -0.19 18.35 7.17
CA PHE A 23 -0.06 18.10 8.60
C PHE A 23 -0.67 19.22 9.46
N VAL A 24 -0.49 20.48 9.07
CA VAL A 24 -1.07 21.63 9.78
C VAL A 24 -2.57 21.67 9.58
N GLY A 25 -3.05 21.36 8.35
CA GLY A 25 -4.46 21.19 8.05
C GLY A 25 -5.13 20.15 8.95
N VAL A 26 -4.54 18.96 9.07
CA VAL A 26 -5.08 17.87 9.92
C VAL A 26 -5.08 18.26 11.41
N GLN A 27 -4.06 18.97 11.90
CA GLN A 27 -4.07 19.48 13.28
C GLN A 27 -5.22 20.45 13.53
N ALA A 28 -5.42 21.42 12.63
CA ALA A 28 -6.51 22.38 12.72
C ALA A 28 -7.88 21.68 12.66
N LEU A 29 -8.02 20.66 11.82
CA LEU A 29 -9.23 19.82 11.73
C LEU A 29 -9.53 19.14 13.07
N MET A 30 -8.55 18.47 13.68
CA MET A 30 -8.73 17.73 14.93
C MET A 30 -9.03 18.64 16.12
N ILE A 31 -8.32 19.76 16.25
CA ILE A 31 -8.55 20.73 17.32
C ILE A 31 -9.96 21.31 17.21
N THR A 32 -10.33 21.79 16.01
CA THR A 32 -11.65 22.38 15.78
C THR A 32 -12.76 21.34 15.94
N ALA A 33 -12.58 20.11 15.48
CA ALA A 33 -13.53 19.01 15.69
C ALA A 33 -13.74 18.69 17.17
N THR A 34 -12.67 18.71 17.97
CA THR A 34 -12.75 18.50 19.43
C THR A 34 -13.53 19.62 20.11
N ILE A 35 -13.26 20.88 19.75
CA ILE A 35 -13.97 22.04 20.29
C ILE A 35 -15.46 21.98 19.93
N CYS A 36 -15.79 21.69 18.66
CA CYS A 36 -17.18 21.55 18.22
C CYS A 36 -17.90 20.40 18.93
N PHE A 37 -17.24 19.25 19.12
CA PHE A 37 -17.82 18.11 19.84
C PHE A 37 -18.12 18.45 21.31
N LEU A 38 -17.19 19.12 22.00
CA LEU A 38 -17.39 19.58 23.38
C LEU A 38 -18.50 20.63 23.49
N LEU A 39 -18.58 21.56 22.53
CA LEU A 39 -19.65 22.56 22.48
C LEU A 39 -21.02 21.89 22.28
N ILE A 40 -21.12 20.90 21.40
CA ILE A 40 -22.37 20.15 21.18
C ILE A 40 -22.77 19.40 22.46
N LEU A 41 -21.81 18.77 23.15
CA LEU A 41 -22.05 18.11 24.42
C LEU A 41 -22.55 19.09 25.50
N ALA A 42 -21.93 20.27 25.61
CA ALA A 42 -22.29 21.27 26.61
C ALA A 42 -23.66 21.92 26.35
N LEU A 43 -23.95 22.30 25.10
CA LEU A 43 -25.19 23.00 24.72
C LEU A 43 -26.39 22.07 24.63
N TYR A 44 -26.22 20.87 24.07
CA TYR A 44 -27.35 19.99 23.75
C TYR A 44 -27.48 18.80 24.69
N ARG A 45 -26.49 18.52 25.56
CA ARG A 45 -26.46 17.42 26.56
C ARG A 45 -26.77 16.02 26.01
N LYS A 46 -26.92 15.86 24.70
CA LYS A 46 -27.26 14.63 23.99
C LYS A 46 -26.45 14.59 22.71
N ILE A 47 -25.56 13.61 22.63
CA ILE A 47 -24.71 13.34 21.47
C ILE A 47 -25.44 12.33 20.58
N ASP A 48 -25.61 12.68 19.31
CA ASP A 48 -26.15 11.74 18.34
C ASP A 48 -25.05 10.75 17.92
N LYS A 49 -25.42 9.48 17.67
CA LYS A 49 -24.44 8.43 17.31
C LYS A 49 -23.56 8.83 16.12
N VAL A 50 -24.14 9.56 15.17
CA VAL A 50 -23.46 10.05 13.96
C VAL A 50 -22.36 11.06 14.30
N GLU A 51 -22.58 11.96 15.28
CA GLU A 51 -21.60 12.96 15.71
C GLU A 51 -20.42 12.29 16.41
N LEU A 52 -20.70 11.31 17.29
CA LEU A 52 -19.67 10.53 17.97
C LEU A 52 -18.81 9.74 16.98
N ILE A 53 -19.43 9.05 16.02
CA ILE A 53 -18.72 8.26 15.00
C ILE A 53 -17.87 9.17 14.11
N SER A 54 -18.42 10.33 13.71
CA SER A 54 -17.69 11.29 12.86
C SER A 54 -16.49 11.87 13.59
N TYR A 55 -16.65 12.27 14.85
CA TYR A 55 -15.55 12.75 15.68
C TYR A 55 -14.46 11.68 15.87
N LEU A 56 -14.85 10.45 16.20
CA LEU A 56 -13.91 9.33 16.34
C LEU A 56 -13.15 9.06 15.03
N MET A 57 -13.83 9.08 13.89
CA MET A 57 -13.16 8.93 12.59
C MET A 57 -12.13 10.03 12.34
N VAL A 58 -12.49 11.30 12.59
CA VAL A 58 -11.54 12.42 12.45
C VAL A 58 -10.34 12.25 13.38
N MET A 59 -10.55 11.81 14.62
CA MET A 59 -9.46 11.60 15.58
C MET A 59 -8.57 10.40 15.21
N VAL A 60 -9.15 9.29 14.75
CA VAL A 60 -8.39 8.10 14.35
C VAL A 60 -7.61 8.34 13.06
N PHE A 61 -8.25 8.86 12.02
CA PHE A 61 -7.59 9.12 10.73
C PHE A 61 -6.64 10.32 10.80
N GLY A 62 -7.05 11.39 11.49
CA GLY A 62 -6.19 12.55 11.71
C GLY A 62 -5.00 12.20 12.59
N GLY A 63 -5.23 11.44 13.68
CA GLY A 63 -4.18 10.92 14.53
C GLY A 63 -3.21 10.01 13.79
N PHE A 64 -3.72 9.12 12.93
CA PHE A 64 -2.89 8.30 12.06
C PHE A 64 -2.03 9.16 11.13
N THR A 65 -2.60 10.19 10.51
CA THR A 65 -1.90 11.12 9.62
C THR A 65 -0.82 11.94 10.33
N LEU A 66 -1.05 12.33 11.59
CA LEU A 66 -0.07 13.07 12.40
C LEU A 66 0.99 12.19 13.05
N TYR A 67 0.63 10.97 13.46
CA TYR A 67 1.58 9.96 13.89
C TYR A 67 2.53 9.59 12.74
N MET A 68 1.98 9.59 11.54
CA MET A 68 2.68 9.50 10.28
C MET A 68 3.54 10.73 9.92
N ARG A 69 3.97 11.58 10.85
CA ARG A 69 4.84 12.76 10.59
C ARG A 69 6.28 12.42 10.14
N ASP A 70 6.48 11.30 9.44
CA ASP A 70 7.78 10.79 9.06
C ASP A 70 7.91 10.67 7.52
N PRO A 71 8.90 11.33 6.88
CA PRO A 71 9.20 11.14 5.45
C PRO A 71 9.42 9.67 5.07
N ASN A 72 9.68 8.79 6.05
CA ASN A 72 9.74 7.35 5.85
C ASN A 72 8.45 6.73 5.28
N ILE A 73 7.27 7.38 5.33
CA ILE A 73 6.04 6.79 4.74
C ILE A 73 6.13 6.61 3.23
N ILE A 74 6.78 7.54 2.54
CA ILE A 74 7.04 7.41 1.11
C ILE A 74 7.89 6.16 0.84
N LYS A 75 8.76 5.80 1.80
CA LYS A 75 9.60 4.62 1.74
C LYS A 75 8.85 3.33 2.08
N TRP A 76 8.05 3.36 3.15
CA TRP A 76 7.21 2.25 3.58
C TRP A 76 6.13 1.87 2.58
N LYS A 77 5.63 2.83 1.78
CA LYS A 77 4.70 2.56 0.68
C LYS A 77 5.26 1.51 -0.27
N VAL A 78 6.55 1.56 -0.60
CA VAL A 78 7.22 0.58 -1.47
C VAL A 78 7.32 -0.78 -0.79
N THR A 79 7.72 -0.77 0.49
CA THR A 79 7.88 -1.99 1.30
C THR A 79 6.56 -2.76 1.46
N ILE A 80 5.48 -2.06 1.85
CA ILE A 80 4.16 -2.65 2.07
C ILE A 80 3.62 -3.25 0.76
N ILE A 81 3.74 -2.53 -0.36
CA ILE A 81 3.26 -3.00 -1.66
C ILE A 81 3.99 -4.30 -2.07
N ASN A 82 5.32 -4.35 -1.96
CA ASN A 82 6.09 -5.54 -2.31
C ASN A 82 5.71 -6.75 -1.44
N PHE A 83 5.60 -6.56 -0.12
CA PHE A 83 5.16 -7.65 0.77
C PHE A 83 3.73 -8.10 0.50
N LEU A 84 2.84 -7.18 0.13
CA LEU A 84 1.45 -7.50 -0.21
C LEU A 84 1.37 -8.31 -1.51
N PHE A 85 2.18 -7.98 -2.53
CA PHE A 85 2.30 -8.79 -3.75
C PHE A 85 2.88 -10.17 -3.46
N ALA A 86 3.95 -10.26 -2.68
CA ALA A 86 4.52 -11.53 -2.24
C ALA A 86 3.48 -12.40 -1.52
N ALA A 87 2.79 -11.83 -0.54
CA ALA A 87 1.75 -12.52 0.22
C ALA A 87 0.61 -12.96 -0.71
N ALA A 88 0.13 -12.10 -1.60
CA ALA A 88 -0.92 -12.47 -2.54
C ALA A 88 -0.52 -13.66 -3.42
N LEU A 89 0.69 -13.66 -3.99
CA LEU A 89 1.19 -14.75 -4.84
C LEU A 89 1.34 -16.06 -4.06
N LEU A 90 1.95 -16.01 -2.87
CA LEU A 90 2.22 -17.20 -2.06
C LEU A 90 0.94 -17.75 -1.42
N VAL A 91 0.10 -16.90 -0.81
CA VAL A 91 -1.19 -17.29 -0.22
C VAL A 91 -2.09 -17.87 -1.31
N SER A 92 -2.15 -17.27 -2.50
CA SER A 92 -2.97 -17.83 -3.58
C SER A 92 -2.50 -19.23 -4.01
N GLN A 93 -1.19 -19.44 -4.09
CA GLN A 93 -0.62 -20.73 -4.45
C GLN A 93 -0.78 -21.78 -3.35
N PHE A 94 -0.48 -21.46 -2.08
CA PHE A 94 -0.44 -22.44 -0.99
C PHE A 94 -1.80 -22.67 -0.32
N ILE A 95 -2.60 -21.61 -0.12
CA ILE A 95 -3.91 -21.70 0.55
C ILE A 95 -5.01 -21.97 -0.48
N PHE A 96 -5.06 -21.20 -1.56
CA PHE A 96 -6.13 -21.31 -2.54
C PHE A 96 -5.85 -22.34 -3.65
N LYS A 97 -4.64 -22.91 -3.70
CA LYS A 97 -4.15 -23.79 -4.78
C LYS A 97 -4.40 -23.22 -6.18
N LYS A 98 -4.43 -21.88 -6.28
CA LYS A 98 -4.71 -21.13 -7.50
C LYS A 98 -3.48 -20.33 -7.84
N ASN A 99 -2.89 -20.60 -8.99
CA ASN A 99 -1.72 -19.88 -9.44
C ASN A 99 -2.15 -18.54 -10.05
N LEU A 100 -1.84 -17.44 -9.37
CA LEU A 100 -2.20 -16.09 -9.83
C LEU A 100 -1.49 -15.74 -11.13
N LEU A 101 -0.22 -16.11 -11.26
CA LEU A 101 0.55 -15.91 -12.48
C LEU A 101 -0.12 -16.63 -13.67
N GLN A 102 -0.52 -17.88 -13.48
CA GLN A 102 -1.26 -18.65 -14.48
C GLN A 102 -2.61 -18.02 -14.82
N LYS A 103 -3.34 -17.47 -13.86
CA LYS A 103 -4.61 -16.80 -14.13
C LYS A 103 -4.45 -15.54 -14.98
N MET A 104 -3.33 -14.84 -14.82
CA MET A 104 -3.04 -13.60 -15.55
C MET A 104 -2.49 -13.87 -16.95
N LEU A 105 -1.59 -14.85 -17.10
CA LEU A 105 -0.83 -15.10 -18.33
C LEU A 105 -1.23 -16.40 -19.06
N GLY A 106 -1.83 -17.35 -18.35
CA GLY A 106 -2.18 -18.68 -18.89
C GLY A 106 -3.37 -18.70 -19.85
N LYS A 107 -3.98 -17.55 -20.15
CA LYS A 107 -4.96 -17.43 -21.24
C LYS A 107 -4.28 -17.50 -22.61
N GLU A 108 -3.09 -16.94 -22.73
CA GLU A 108 -2.33 -16.84 -23.99
C GLU A 108 -1.27 -17.95 -24.09
N ILE A 109 -0.93 -18.59 -22.96
CA ILE A 109 0.23 -19.46 -22.83
C ILE A 109 -0.17 -20.77 -22.14
N GLN A 110 -0.12 -21.90 -22.88
CA GLN A 110 -0.38 -23.24 -22.33
C GLN A 110 0.93 -23.88 -21.85
N LEU A 111 1.09 -24.04 -20.54
CA LEU A 111 2.20 -24.78 -19.91
C LEU A 111 1.68 -25.65 -18.77
N ASP A 112 2.45 -26.69 -18.44
CA ASP A 112 2.22 -27.53 -17.27
C ASP A 112 2.12 -26.70 -15.96
N ILE A 113 1.22 -27.12 -15.08
CA ILE A 113 0.91 -26.50 -13.79
C ILE A 113 2.15 -26.45 -12.88
N THR A 114 3.05 -27.43 -13.01
CA THR A 114 4.29 -27.51 -12.25
C THR A 114 5.21 -26.34 -12.56
N ILE A 115 5.24 -25.91 -13.83
CA ILE A 115 6.08 -24.82 -14.31
C ILE A 115 5.52 -23.50 -13.81
N TRP A 116 4.21 -23.30 -13.94
CA TRP A 116 3.52 -22.13 -13.36
C TRP A 116 3.77 -21.99 -11.87
N ASN A 117 3.74 -23.10 -11.10
CA ASN A 117 3.99 -23.06 -9.66
C ASN A 117 5.43 -22.67 -9.32
N LYS A 118 6.41 -23.08 -10.13
CA LYS A 118 7.80 -22.63 -9.99
C LYS A 118 7.95 -21.14 -10.30
N LEU A 119 7.32 -20.63 -11.36
CA LEU A 119 7.35 -19.19 -11.67
C LEU A 119 6.67 -18.36 -10.58
N ASN A 120 5.49 -18.76 -10.12
CA ASN A 120 4.77 -18.01 -9.10
C ASN A 120 5.54 -17.96 -7.78
N LEU A 121 6.23 -19.04 -7.42
CA LEU A 121 7.15 -19.08 -6.27
C LEU A 121 8.38 -18.17 -6.49
N LEU A 122 8.99 -18.20 -7.67
CA LEU A 122 10.11 -17.32 -8.04
C LEU A 122 9.73 -15.84 -7.88
N TRP A 123 8.57 -15.45 -8.40
CA TRP A 123 8.03 -14.10 -8.26
C TRP A 123 7.69 -13.76 -6.80
N GLY A 124 7.10 -14.69 -6.05
CA GLY A 124 6.83 -14.51 -4.62
C GLY A 124 8.10 -14.25 -3.81
N VAL A 125 9.15 -15.05 -4.02
CA VAL A 125 10.47 -14.86 -3.37
C VAL A 125 11.11 -13.54 -3.78
N PHE A 126 11.04 -13.18 -5.06
CA PHE A 126 11.53 -11.89 -5.54
C PHE A 126 10.88 -10.70 -4.83
N PHE A 127 9.54 -10.70 -4.72
CA PHE A 127 8.84 -9.64 -4.01
C PHE A 127 9.18 -9.60 -2.51
N ILE A 128 9.42 -10.75 -1.86
CA ILE A 128 9.92 -10.79 -0.47
C ILE A 128 11.32 -10.17 -0.37
N LEU A 129 12.23 -10.52 -1.28
CA LEU A 129 13.58 -9.96 -1.31
C LEU A 129 13.56 -8.45 -1.55
N CYS A 130 12.74 -7.97 -2.49
CA CYS A 130 12.55 -6.54 -2.74
C CYS A 130 11.91 -5.82 -1.55
N GLY A 131 10.89 -6.41 -0.90
CA GLY A 131 10.28 -5.86 0.30
C GLY A 131 11.27 -5.76 1.46
N THR A 132 12.07 -6.80 1.67
CA THR A 132 13.10 -6.85 2.73
C THR A 132 14.22 -5.85 2.45
N THR A 133 14.71 -5.78 1.21
CA THR A 133 15.74 -4.81 0.80
C THR A 133 15.23 -3.37 0.92
N SER A 134 13.97 -3.11 0.54
CA SER A 134 13.31 -1.81 0.72
C SER A 134 13.22 -1.42 2.20
N LEU A 135 12.92 -2.40 3.07
CA LEU A 135 12.87 -2.21 4.52
C LEU A 135 14.26 -1.90 5.08
N VAL A 136 15.28 -2.67 4.70
CA VAL A 136 16.68 -2.45 5.11
C VAL A 136 17.17 -1.07 4.65
N ALA A 137 16.92 -0.70 3.38
CA ALA A 137 17.28 0.61 2.84
C ALA A 137 16.56 1.78 3.55
N THR A 138 15.35 1.54 4.08
CA THR A 138 14.60 2.54 4.84
C THR A 138 15.22 2.82 6.20
N TYR A 139 15.77 1.79 6.87
CA TYR A 139 16.22 1.88 8.26
C TYR A 139 17.74 2.02 8.43
N TYR A 140 18.53 1.49 7.50
CA TYR A 140 19.99 1.33 7.68
C TYR A 140 20.82 2.04 6.60
N THR A 141 20.21 2.80 5.70
CA THR A 141 20.92 3.45 4.57
C THR A 141 20.49 4.90 4.36
N THR A 142 21.29 5.66 3.60
CA THR A 142 21.02 7.04 3.20
C THR A 142 19.82 7.16 2.27
N ASP A 143 19.16 8.32 2.30
CA ASP A 143 17.99 8.63 1.45
C ASP A 143 18.30 8.48 -0.04
N ASP A 144 19.51 8.84 -0.47
CA ASP A 144 19.95 8.72 -1.87
C ASP A 144 19.94 7.26 -2.34
N PHE A 145 20.41 6.33 -1.51
CA PHE A 145 20.40 4.91 -1.85
C PHE A 145 18.97 4.38 -1.96
N PHE A 146 18.07 4.82 -1.08
CA PHE A 146 16.66 4.44 -1.15
C PHE A 146 16.04 4.87 -2.50
N TRP A 147 16.32 6.08 -2.96
CA TRP A 147 15.83 6.56 -4.27
C TRP A 147 16.45 5.80 -5.44
N ILE A 148 17.76 5.52 -5.41
CA ILE A 148 18.43 4.69 -6.42
C ILE A 148 17.80 3.28 -6.45
N PHE A 149 17.55 2.70 -5.28
CA PHE A 149 16.92 1.39 -5.17
C PHE A 149 15.52 1.39 -5.78
N LYS A 150 14.70 2.37 -5.41
CA LYS A 150 13.30 2.48 -5.86
C LYS A 150 13.19 2.75 -7.36
N VAL A 151 14.03 3.64 -7.89
CA VAL A 151 13.92 4.15 -9.28
C VAL A 151 14.68 3.27 -10.27
N PHE A 152 15.83 2.72 -9.87
CA PHE A 152 16.70 1.98 -10.79
C PHE A 152 16.78 0.49 -10.47
N ILE A 153 17.10 0.12 -9.22
CA ILE A 153 17.36 -1.29 -8.87
C ILE A 153 16.09 -2.12 -8.98
N LEU A 154 14.99 -1.68 -8.36
CA LEU A 154 13.73 -2.42 -8.33
C LEU A 154 13.14 -2.62 -9.75
N PRO A 155 13.05 -1.60 -10.62
CA PRO A 155 12.61 -1.78 -12.00
C PRO A 155 13.57 -2.65 -12.82
N SER A 156 14.89 -2.44 -12.70
CA SER A 156 15.87 -3.23 -13.47
C SER A 156 15.83 -4.71 -13.08
N ALA A 157 15.74 -5.01 -11.78
CA ALA A 157 15.61 -6.37 -11.29
C ALA A 157 14.28 -7.02 -11.73
N SER A 158 13.19 -6.25 -11.75
CA SER A 158 11.89 -6.73 -12.26
C SER A 158 11.95 -7.04 -13.75
N LEU A 159 12.63 -6.21 -14.54
CA LEU A 159 12.84 -6.44 -15.98
C LEU A 159 13.68 -7.69 -16.22
N LEU A 160 14.79 -7.86 -15.50
CA LEU A 160 15.62 -9.06 -15.59
C LEU A 160 14.82 -10.33 -15.25
N LEU A 161 14.04 -10.28 -14.17
CA LEU A 161 13.19 -11.42 -13.78
C LEU A 161 12.13 -11.72 -14.84
N SER A 162 11.53 -10.67 -15.43
CA SER A 162 10.57 -10.81 -16.51
C SER A 162 11.21 -11.50 -17.73
N LEU A 163 12.41 -11.09 -18.15
CA LEU A 163 13.15 -11.73 -19.23
C LEU A 163 13.48 -13.20 -18.94
N ILE A 164 13.97 -13.50 -17.73
CA ILE A 164 14.26 -14.87 -17.29
C ILE A 164 12.97 -15.71 -17.34
N SER A 165 11.86 -15.17 -16.85
CA SER A 165 10.58 -15.86 -16.87
C SER A 165 10.09 -16.12 -18.29
N GLY A 166 10.25 -15.16 -19.21
CA GLY A 166 9.90 -15.30 -20.62
C GLY A 166 10.75 -16.36 -21.33
N ILE A 167 12.07 -16.36 -21.12
CA ILE A 167 12.98 -17.37 -21.68
C ILE A 167 12.63 -18.76 -21.12
N TYR A 168 12.36 -18.86 -19.83
CA TYR A 168 12.01 -20.12 -19.18
C TYR A 168 10.66 -20.68 -19.65
N ILE A 169 9.67 -19.79 -19.88
CA ILE A 169 8.41 -20.14 -20.53
C ILE A 169 8.66 -20.66 -21.96
N TYR A 170 9.40 -19.89 -22.78
CA TYR A 170 9.67 -20.25 -24.17
C TYR A 170 10.39 -21.59 -24.31
N LYS A 171 11.42 -21.83 -23.50
CA LYS A 171 12.17 -23.10 -23.49
C LYS A 171 11.24 -24.28 -23.16
N ASN A 172 10.36 -24.11 -22.18
CA ASN A 172 9.47 -25.20 -21.77
C ASN A 172 8.29 -25.40 -22.73
N MET A 173 7.85 -24.36 -23.46
CA MET A 173 6.89 -24.53 -24.56
C MET A 173 7.49 -25.36 -25.70
N ASN A 174 8.74 -25.09 -26.08
CA ASN A 174 9.39 -25.82 -27.16
C ASN A 174 9.63 -27.30 -26.80
N ASN A 175 10.04 -27.57 -25.55
CA ASN A 175 10.22 -28.94 -25.06
C ASN A 175 8.91 -29.75 -24.99
N ASP A 176 7.76 -29.10 -24.75
CA ASP A 176 6.45 -29.75 -24.77
C ASP A 176 6.01 -30.09 -26.21
N LEU A 177 6.44 -29.31 -27.21
CA LEU A 177 6.18 -29.57 -28.62
C LEU A 177 7.09 -30.66 -29.19
N GLU A 178 8.33 -30.77 -28.72
CA GLU A 178 9.31 -31.79 -29.18
C GLU A 178 9.05 -33.19 -28.60
N ASN A 179 8.38 -33.30 -27.45
CA ASN A 179 8.06 -34.57 -26.79
C ASN A 179 6.67 -35.13 -27.15
N LYS A 180 5.99 -34.57 -28.15
CA LYS A 180 4.63 -34.96 -28.58
C LYS A 180 4.66 -35.56 -29.98
#